data_AF-A0A822DSR2-F1
#
_entry.id   AF-A0A822DSR2-F1
#
_cell.length_a   1.000
_cell.length_b   1.000
_cell.length_c   1.000
_cell.angle_alpha   90.00
_cell.angle_beta   90.00
_cell.angle_gamma   90.00
#
_symmetry.space_group_name_H-M   'P 1'
#
loop_
_entity.id
_entity.type
_entity.pdbx_description
1 polymer ?
#
loop_
_entity_poly.entity_id
_entity_poly.type
_entity_poly.pdbx_seq_one_letter_code
_entity_poly.pdbx_strand_id
1 'polypeptide(L)' 'WSNTGSGNYGRYSHTASVLANGQVLVVGGLNGVAFSNAELYDPLAAVWTT' A
#
# COMPACT_ATOMS: atom_id res chain seq x y z
N TRP A 1 6.21 -0.63 -17.27
CA TRP A 1 5.19 -0.35 -16.23
C TRP A 1 3.98 -1.21 -16.51
N SER A 2 3.54 -1.99 -15.52
CA SER A 2 2.28 -2.73 -15.55
C SER A 2 1.38 -2.21 -14.42
N ASN A 3 0.08 -2.14 -14.66
CA ASN A 3 -0.87 -1.79 -13.61
C ASN A 3 -0.95 -2.97 -12.62
N THR A 4 -0.73 -2.71 -11.34
CA THR A 4 -1.00 -3.65 -10.26
C THR A 4 -2.42 -3.38 -9.75
N GLY A 5 -3.11 -4.39 -9.21
CA GLY A 5 -4.44 -4.22 -8.63
C GLY A 5 -4.52 -2.98 -7.72
N SER A 6 -5.66 -2.31 -7.73
CA SER A 6 -5.89 -1.12 -6.90
C SER A 6 -5.84 -1.50 -5.42
N GLY A 7 -5.04 -0.76 -4.63
CA GLY A 7 -5.11 -0.83 -3.17
C GLY A 7 -6.53 -0.51 -2.66
N ASN A 8 -6.84 -0.87 -1.43
CA ASN A 8 -8.20 -0.74 -0.90
C ASN A 8 -8.60 0.71 -0.65
N TYR A 9 -7.60 1.61 -0.51
CA TYR A 9 -7.83 3.03 -0.28
C TYR A 9 -7.02 3.89 -1.23
N GLY A 10 -7.69 4.74 -2.01
CA GLY A 10 -7.01 5.82 -2.74
C GLY A 10 -6.41 6.80 -1.74
N ARG A 11 -5.09 6.79 -1.57
CA ARG A 11 -4.34 7.60 -0.60
C ARG A 11 -3.15 8.31 -1.25
N TYR A 12 -2.82 9.50 -0.77
CA TYR A 12 -1.58 10.22 -1.11
C TYR A 12 -0.80 10.60 0.17
N SER A 13 0.45 11.05 0.02
CA SER A 13 1.35 11.36 1.14
C SER A 13 1.51 10.23 2.18
N HIS A 14 1.37 8.98 1.73
CA HIS A 14 1.66 7.80 2.55
C HIS A 14 3.17 7.52 2.57
N THR A 15 3.62 6.69 3.51
CA THR A 15 4.97 6.12 3.47
C THR A 15 4.89 4.71 2.90
N ALA A 16 5.78 4.38 1.96
CA ALA A 16 5.91 3.03 1.40
C ALA A 16 7.33 2.50 1.65
N SER A 17 7.42 1.34 2.30
CA SER A 17 8.69 0.70 2.66
C SER A 17 8.74 -0.73 2.11
N VAL A 18 9.85 -1.08 1.47
CA VAL A 18 10.12 -2.46 1.03
C VAL A 18 10.64 -3.26 2.23
N LEU A 19 9.99 -4.39 2.52
CA LEU A 19 10.38 -5.31 3.58
C LEU A 19 11.43 -6.32 3.07
N ALA A 20 12.14 -6.97 3.99
CA ALA A 20 13.20 -7.93 3.66
C ALA A 20 12.70 -9.14 2.83
N ASN A 21 11.40 -9.45 2.90
CA ASN A 21 10.77 -10.51 2.12
C ASN A 21 10.24 -10.03 0.76
N GLY A 22 10.50 -8.79 0.35
CA GLY A 22 10.09 -8.21 -0.93
C GLY A 22 8.66 -7.65 -0.98
N GLN A 23 7.88 -7.77 0.09
CA GLN A 23 6.57 -7.12 0.19
C GLN A 23 6.72 -5.62 0.43
N VAL A 24 5.68 -4.84 0.11
CA VAL A 24 5.68 -3.38 0.31
C VAL A 24 4.65 -3.03 1.37
N LEU A 25 5.11 -2.47 2.49
CA LEU A 25 4.26 -1.95 3.55
C LEU A 25 3.95 -0.47 3.27
N VAL A 26 2.68 -0.14 3.14
CA VAL A 26 2.16 1.21 2.97
C VAL A 26 1.46 1.64 4.26
N VAL A 27 1.90 2.75 4.87
CA VAL A 27 1.35 3.23 6.15
C VAL A 27 0.84 4.65 6.00
N GLY A 28 -0.36 4.88 6.55
CA GLY A 28 -0.95 6.20 6.67
C GLY A 28 -1.20 6.88 5.32
N GLY A 29 -1.16 8.21 5.30
CA GLY A 29 -1.52 9.02 4.14
C GLY A 29 -2.90 9.66 4.29
N LEU A 30 -3.35 10.29 3.22
CA LEU A 30 -4.49 11.21 3.22
C LEU A 30 -5.40 10.95 2.01
N ASN A 31 -6.71 11.16 2.18
CA ASN A 31 -7.67 11.27 1.08
C ASN A 31 -8.81 12.25 1.38
N GLY A 32 -8.46 13.38 2.00
CA GLY A 32 -9.42 14.29 2.64
C GLY A 32 -9.48 14.11 4.16
N VAL A 33 -9.18 12.89 4.64
CA VAL A 33 -8.92 12.57 6.04
C VAL A 33 -7.61 11.80 6.19
N ALA A 34 -6.99 11.86 7.36
CA ALA A 34 -5.78 11.11 7.67
C ALA A 34 -6.11 9.65 7.97
N PHE A 35 -5.35 8.74 7.36
CA PHE A 35 -5.46 7.32 7.61
C PHE A 35 -4.56 6.89 8.77
N SER A 36 -5.12 6.07 9.66
CA SER A 36 -4.38 5.38 10.73
C SER A 36 -4.13 3.91 10.41
N ASN A 37 -4.53 3.43 9.23
CA ASN A 37 -4.32 2.04 8.80
C ASN A 37 -3.04 1.87 7.98
N ALA A 38 -2.68 0.60 7.77
CA ALA A 38 -1.64 0.18 6.86
C ALA A 38 -2.22 -0.81 5.84
N GLU A 39 -1.51 -0.98 4.74
CA GLU A 39 -1.78 -2.01 3.73
C GLU A 39 -0.46 -2.65 3.32
N LEU A 40 -0.47 -3.96 3.11
CA LEU A 40 0.66 -4.75 2.65
C LEU A 40 0.40 -5.20 1.23
N TYR A 41 1.32 -4.90 0.32
CA TYR A 41 1.30 -5.37 -1.05
C TYR A 41 2.27 -6.55 -1.22
N ASP A 42 1.76 -7.64 -1.77
CA ASP A 42 2.54 -8.77 -2.25
C ASP A 42 2.74 -8.66 -3.77
N PRO A 43 3.96 -8.34 -4.26
CA PRO A 43 4.21 -8.23 -5.70
C PRO A 43 4.11 -9.55 -6.47
N LEU A 44 4.29 -10.70 -5.81
CA LEU A 44 4.23 -12.02 -6.45
C LEU A 44 2.78 -12.43 -6.71
N ALA A 45 1.91 -12.15 -5.75
CA ALA A 45 0.47 -12.40 -5.88
C ALA A 45 -0.29 -11.25 -6.57
N ALA A 46 0.32 -10.05 -6.63
CA ALA A 46 -0.32 -8.80 -7.01
C ALA A 46 -1.59 -8.48 -6.18
N VAL A 47 -1.54 -8.80 -4.88
CA VAL A 47 -2.66 -8.63 -3.93
C VAL A 47 -2.29 -7.64 -2.84
N TRP A 48 -3.30 -6.91 -2.36
CA TRP A 48 -3.24 -6.03 -1.20
C TRP A 48 -4.00 -6.63 -0.02
N THR A 49 -3.42 -6.52 1.18
CA THR A 49 -4.09 -6.89 2.44
C THR A 49 -3.98 -5.76 3.47
N THR A 50 -5.08 -5.47 4.16
CA THR A 50 -5.15 -4.52 5.29
C THR A 50 -4.79 -5.15 6.62
#